data_AF-A0A512AQN1-F1
#
_entry.id   AF-A0A512AQN1-F1
#
_cell.length_a   1.000
_cell.length_b   1.000
_cell.length_c   1.000
_cell.angle_alpha   90.00
_cell.angle_beta   90.00
_cell.angle_gamma   90.00
#
_symmetry.space_group_name_H-M   'P 1'
#
loop_
_entity.id
_entity.type
_entity.pdbx_description
1 polymer ?
#
loop_
_entity_poly.entity_id
_entity_poly.type
_entity_poly.pdbx_seq_one_letter_code
_entity_poly.pdbx_strand_id
1 'polypeptide(L)'
;MGDEVQDGDGTPEAETDWRSLIDAATSLEALAEIDRRLEQQGPAARKWRMSVILRRSALRGRRLVPRPKQLTQPAVAFAAGFGLPAPDGRRLHAYRLTKAQFDALQQDLSRRGSYASLEIGYTPGLFALWASEWFRRCYSGGVRRWDDLTRALGLPAPGQTQQNTLRDVTRKGLQQWQRPVFHADSMTQYLATLAREGGFPACAVAGGAQGWAKTVLEAVVAALLGAPTAGESEALEFARQQKARLKAIFSDDEFIQLCADLALAIVQLRREAEPYAVAANLPLAAWLGLNRPDWRELLPISTGDADADALVETLMKVDAVSGSIVHVERMLVRDGEGGLWHEAARIGLDGEIPGGAMAGVDTSYGRLRGFAAGPMARHLPGELALFDPPAVEETAWSVQSGRYARGILRLPFACAVQIDLRAGERSVGRIELPSGKPRRGQLLVAALEEGSAEEPRLLRVIGSGSGSYRQTELFLQVPKEWAVLPIDGGSVLPLGPGVGDTALWRVSGGTRLIDPLNDCYRILCGQAASQTVRIDMIGNAPAWAEVSGSGSVHRTDPDIR
;
A
#
# COMPACT_ATOMS: atom_id res chain seq x y z
N MET A 1 -45.20 -61.55 17.47
CA MET A 1 -44.00 -61.87 18.27
C MET A 1 -42.84 -61.60 17.33
N GLY A 2 -42.42 -60.34 17.30
CA GLY A 2 -41.51 -59.81 16.30
C GLY A 2 -40.07 -59.97 16.74
N ASP A 3 -39.27 -60.63 15.92
CA ASP A 3 -37.81 -60.60 16.00
C ASP A 3 -37.33 -59.48 15.08
N GLU A 4 -36.93 -58.36 15.70
CA GLU A 4 -36.20 -57.29 15.03
C GLU A 4 -34.73 -57.70 14.89
N VAL A 5 -34.31 -57.78 13.64
CA VAL A 5 -32.90 -57.80 13.22
C VAL A 5 -32.28 -56.47 13.67
N GLN A 6 -31.38 -56.51 14.64
CA GLN A 6 -30.51 -55.38 14.99
C GLN A 6 -29.42 -55.23 13.91
N ASP A 7 -29.78 -54.57 12.81
CA ASP A 7 -28.86 -53.75 12.03
C ASP A 7 -28.93 -52.34 12.62
N GLY A 8 -27.82 -51.90 13.23
CA GLY A 8 -27.77 -50.68 14.03
C GLY A 8 -26.37 -50.10 14.11
N ASP A 9 -25.89 -49.64 12.96
CA ASP A 9 -25.17 -48.39 12.79
C ASP A 9 -23.92 -48.18 13.66
N GLY A 10 -22.81 -48.78 13.21
CA GLY A 10 -21.48 -48.27 13.50
C GLY A 10 -21.33 -46.87 12.88
N THR A 11 -21.86 -45.87 13.57
CA THR A 11 -21.67 -44.46 13.23
C THR A 11 -20.17 -44.17 13.15
N PRO A 12 -19.63 -43.77 11.98
CA PRO A 12 -18.32 -43.16 11.94
C PRO A 12 -18.45 -41.84 12.70
N GLU A 13 -17.53 -41.55 13.63
CA GLU A 13 -17.33 -40.24 14.22
C GLU A 13 -17.15 -39.20 13.08
N ALA A 14 -18.26 -38.70 12.55
CA ALA A 14 -18.32 -37.82 11.42
C ALA A 14 -18.29 -36.38 11.94
N GLU A 15 -17.29 -35.66 11.43
CA GLU A 15 -17.02 -34.22 11.62
C GLU A 15 -16.44 -33.82 12.97
N THR A 16 -15.36 -34.49 13.36
CA THR A 16 -14.35 -33.79 14.16
C THR A 16 -13.66 -32.74 13.28
N ASP A 17 -13.88 -31.44 13.55
CA ASP A 17 -13.11 -30.36 12.91
C ASP A 17 -11.66 -30.40 13.42
N TRP A 18 -10.87 -31.24 12.77
CA TRP A 18 -9.44 -31.39 13.03
C TRP A 18 -8.70 -30.06 12.96
N ARG A 19 -9.16 -29.10 12.16
CA ARG A 19 -8.51 -27.80 12.04
C ARG A 19 -8.62 -27.03 13.36
N SER A 20 -9.83 -26.93 13.92
CA SER A 20 -10.06 -26.26 15.20
C SER A 20 -9.31 -26.93 16.35
N LEU A 21 -9.26 -28.27 16.38
CA LEU A 21 -8.49 -28.99 17.42
C LEU A 21 -6.98 -28.75 17.32
N ILE A 22 -6.44 -28.70 16.10
CA ILE A 22 -5.01 -28.45 15.87
C ILE A 22 -4.66 -27.01 16.22
N ASP A 23 -5.50 -26.05 15.84
CA ASP A 23 -5.27 -24.64 16.12
C ASP A 23 -5.40 -24.32 17.62
N ALA A 24 -6.32 -24.99 18.32
CA ALA A 24 -6.50 -24.86 19.77
C ALA A 24 -5.38 -25.53 20.60
N ALA A 25 -4.57 -26.41 19.99
CA ALA A 25 -3.48 -27.07 20.71
C ALA A 25 -2.35 -26.06 21.05
N THR A 26 -2.09 -25.92 22.35
CA THR A 26 -1.07 -25.00 22.91
C THR A 26 0.20 -25.71 23.39
N SER A 27 0.25 -27.05 23.35
CA SER A 27 1.41 -27.84 23.78
C SER A 27 1.78 -28.94 22.78
N LEU A 28 3.04 -29.38 22.82
CA LEU A 28 3.54 -30.46 21.96
C LEU A 28 2.91 -31.82 22.29
N GLU A 29 2.53 -32.01 23.55
CA GLU A 29 1.86 -33.22 24.04
C GLU A 29 0.43 -33.31 23.51
N ALA A 30 -0.32 -32.20 23.52
CA ALA A 30 -1.65 -32.11 22.91
C ALA A 30 -1.61 -32.42 21.41
N LEU A 31 -0.59 -31.92 20.69
CA LEU A 31 -0.39 -32.24 19.28
C LEU A 31 0.03 -33.69 19.03
N ALA A 32 0.71 -34.36 19.98
CA ALA A 32 1.06 -35.77 19.86
C ALA A 32 -0.17 -36.67 20.02
N GLU A 33 -1.11 -36.28 20.87
CA GLU A 33 -2.40 -36.97 21.01
C GLU A 33 -3.25 -36.85 19.74
N ILE A 34 -3.32 -35.64 19.17
CA ILE A 34 -4.02 -35.41 17.90
C ILE A 34 -3.40 -36.23 16.76
N ASP A 35 -2.06 -36.29 16.67
CA ASP A 35 -1.34 -37.09 15.67
C ASP A 35 -1.68 -38.58 15.80
N ARG A 36 -1.71 -39.13 17.03
CA ARG A 36 -2.11 -40.52 17.32
C ARG A 36 -3.51 -40.84 16.84
N ARG A 37 -4.47 -39.95 17.13
CA ARG A 37 -5.86 -40.10 16.66
C ARG A 37 -5.98 -40.03 15.14
N LEU A 38 -5.19 -39.17 14.49
CA LEU A 38 -5.11 -39.07 13.03
C LEU A 38 -4.48 -40.32 12.38
N GLU A 39 -3.60 -41.06 13.08
CA GLU A 39 -3.06 -42.34 12.56
C GLU A 39 -4.13 -43.43 12.45
N GLN A 40 -5.04 -43.48 13.42
CA GLN A 40 -6.11 -44.48 13.47
C GLN A 40 -7.16 -44.24 12.37
N GLN A 41 -7.27 -43.01 11.84
CA GLN A 41 -8.19 -42.60 10.78
C GLN A 41 -7.67 -42.89 9.35
N GLY A 42 -6.45 -43.40 9.19
CA GLY A 42 -5.91 -43.85 7.91
C GLY A 42 -5.65 -42.75 6.85
N PRO A 43 -5.61 -43.08 5.54
CA PRO A 43 -5.13 -42.19 4.48
C PRO A 43 -5.92 -40.88 4.32
N ALA A 44 -7.20 -40.85 4.70
CA ALA A 44 -8.06 -39.68 4.60
C ALA A 44 -7.63 -38.53 5.53
N ALA A 45 -6.88 -38.84 6.60
CA ALA A 45 -6.41 -37.89 7.60
C ALA A 45 -5.06 -37.23 7.24
N ARG A 46 -4.45 -37.61 6.10
CA ARG A 46 -3.10 -37.18 5.68
C ARG A 46 -2.97 -35.67 5.53
N LYS A 47 -4.04 -34.97 5.13
CA LYS A 47 -4.06 -33.51 5.02
C LYS A 47 -3.91 -32.81 6.39
N TRP A 48 -4.45 -33.39 7.45
CA TRP A 48 -4.44 -32.82 8.79
C TRP A 48 -3.12 -33.04 9.53
N ARG A 49 -2.41 -34.14 9.23
CA ARG A 49 -1.05 -34.38 9.73
C ARG A 49 -0.07 -33.27 9.34
N MET A 50 -0.23 -32.69 8.15
CA MET A 50 0.56 -31.53 7.75
C MET A 50 0.29 -30.31 8.65
N SER A 51 -0.99 -30.07 8.99
CA SER A 51 -1.38 -29.00 9.92
C SER A 51 -0.83 -29.25 11.34
N VAL A 52 -0.81 -30.49 11.82
CA VAL A 52 -0.16 -30.86 13.10
C VAL A 52 1.33 -30.54 13.06
N ILE A 53 2.03 -30.90 11.98
CA ILE A 53 3.47 -30.63 11.81
C ILE A 53 3.75 -29.12 11.84
N LEU A 54 2.94 -28.32 11.13
CA LEU A 54 3.08 -26.87 11.10
C LEU A 54 2.82 -26.24 12.47
N ARG A 55 1.77 -26.66 13.19
CA ARG A 55 1.49 -26.19 14.55
C ARG A 55 2.60 -26.60 15.53
N ARG A 56 3.12 -27.82 15.41
CA ARG A 56 4.24 -28.34 16.21
C ARG A 56 5.53 -27.55 15.97
N SER A 57 5.74 -27.07 14.74
CA SER A 57 6.83 -26.18 14.36
C SER A 57 6.71 -24.80 15.00
N ALA A 58 5.50 -24.22 14.95
CA ALA A 58 5.19 -22.92 15.55
C ALA A 58 5.41 -22.93 17.07
N LEU A 59 4.93 -23.97 17.77
CA LEU A 59 5.13 -24.12 19.22
C LEU A 59 6.60 -24.38 19.62
N ARG A 60 7.43 -24.90 18.70
CA ARG A 60 8.88 -25.13 18.93
C ARG A 60 9.74 -23.89 18.63
N GLY A 61 9.13 -22.76 18.23
CA GLY A 61 9.87 -21.56 17.84
C GLY A 61 10.83 -21.76 16.65
N ARG A 62 10.70 -22.87 15.90
CA ARG A 62 11.48 -23.16 14.69
C ARG A 62 10.56 -22.92 13.50
N ARG A 63 10.85 -21.91 12.67
CA ARG A 63 10.25 -21.81 11.32
C ARG A 63 10.75 -23.00 10.50
N LEU A 64 9.87 -23.94 10.17
CA LEU A 64 10.12 -24.89 9.08
C LEU A 64 10.12 -24.09 7.78
N VAL A 65 11.31 -23.84 7.25
CA VAL A 65 11.48 -23.49 5.83
C VAL A 65 10.85 -24.62 5.02
N PRO A 66 9.94 -24.35 4.07
CA PRO A 66 9.41 -25.37 3.20
C PRO A 66 10.59 -26.03 2.47
N ARG A 67 10.88 -27.29 2.80
CA ARG A 67 11.88 -28.06 2.06
C ARG A 67 11.33 -28.17 0.63
N PRO A 68 12.08 -27.75 -0.41
CA PRO A 68 11.60 -27.87 -1.78
C PRO A 68 11.24 -29.34 -2.04
N LYS A 69 10.08 -29.56 -2.68
CA LYS A 69 9.68 -30.91 -3.14
C LYS A 69 10.84 -31.47 -3.95
N GLN A 70 11.56 -32.44 -3.38
CA GLN A 70 12.53 -33.23 -4.12
C GLN A 70 11.75 -34.04 -5.17
N LEU A 71 11.81 -33.60 -6.42
CA LEU A 71 11.40 -34.37 -7.59
C LEU A 71 12.66 -34.97 -8.22
N THR A 72 13.01 -36.16 -7.76
CA THR A 72 13.58 -37.36 -8.41
C THR A 72 14.55 -37.33 -9.61
N GLN A 73 15.01 -36.22 -10.18
CA GLN A 73 16.16 -36.22 -11.10
C GLN A 73 17.03 -34.95 -10.95
N PRO A 74 18.37 -35.06 -10.92
CA PRO A 74 19.23 -33.88 -10.92
C PRO A 74 19.03 -33.11 -12.23
N ALA A 75 18.65 -31.84 -12.14
CA ALA A 75 18.46 -31.01 -13.31
C ALA A 75 19.78 -30.92 -14.09
N VAL A 76 19.76 -31.26 -15.38
CA VAL A 76 20.93 -31.14 -16.25
C VAL A 76 21.31 -29.65 -16.31
N ALA A 77 22.58 -29.33 -16.05
CA ALA A 77 23.11 -27.98 -16.11
C ALA A 77 23.28 -27.49 -17.57
N PHE A 78 22.20 -27.48 -18.34
CA PHE A 78 22.24 -27.18 -19.78
C PHE A 78 22.65 -25.73 -20.09
N ALA A 79 22.56 -24.83 -19.11
CA ALA A 79 23.01 -23.45 -19.21
C ALA A 79 24.46 -23.24 -18.72
N ALA A 80 25.18 -24.31 -18.34
CA ALA A 80 26.55 -24.22 -17.83
C ALA A 80 27.53 -23.60 -18.84
N GLY A 81 27.29 -23.77 -20.15
CA GLY A 81 28.07 -23.12 -21.22
C GLY A 81 28.00 -21.58 -21.18
N PHE A 82 27.03 -21.02 -20.46
CA PHE A 82 26.90 -19.58 -20.21
C PHE A 82 27.28 -19.22 -18.77
N GLY A 83 27.91 -20.12 -18.02
CA GLY A 83 28.30 -19.89 -16.62
C GLY A 83 27.14 -19.86 -15.64
N LEU A 84 26.05 -20.56 -15.92
CA LEU A 84 24.85 -20.60 -15.06
C LEU A 84 24.69 -21.96 -14.37
N PRO A 85 24.12 -21.99 -13.15
CA PRO A 85 23.87 -23.23 -12.43
C PRO A 85 22.78 -24.06 -13.11
N ALA A 86 22.64 -25.30 -12.63
CA ALA A 86 21.52 -26.15 -13.02
C ALA A 86 20.17 -25.54 -12.63
N PRO A 87 19.09 -25.82 -13.38
CA PRO A 87 17.75 -25.41 -13.01
C PRO A 87 17.36 -25.87 -11.61
N ASP A 88 16.95 -24.94 -10.76
CA ASP A 88 16.52 -25.21 -9.38
C ASP A 88 15.11 -24.70 -9.07
N GLY A 89 14.38 -24.25 -10.09
CA GLY A 89 13.02 -23.74 -9.96
C GLY A 89 12.92 -22.29 -9.51
N ARG A 90 14.01 -21.56 -9.24
CA ARG A 90 13.95 -20.10 -9.01
C ARG A 90 13.45 -19.37 -10.26
N ARG A 91 12.84 -18.19 -10.08
CA ARG A 91 12.40 -17.33 -11.20
C ARG A 91 13.56 -17.00 -12.14
N LEU A 92 13.30 -16.84 -13.44
CA LEU A 92 14.37 -16.73 -14.44
C LEU A 92 15.29 -15.50 -14.24
N HIS A 93 14.77 -14.36 -13.76
CA HIS A 93 15.61 -13.20 -13.44
C HIS A 93 16.61 -13.45 -12.29
N ALA A 94 16.36 -14.43 -11.41
CA ALA A 94 17.21 -14.75 -10.27
C ALA A 94 18.46 -15.55 -10.66
N TYR A 95 18.60 -15.92 -11.94
CA TYR A 95 19.86 -16.44 -12.51
C TYR A 95 20.84 -15.32 -12.91
N ARG A 96 20.42 -14.04 -12.81
CA ARG A 96 21.28 -12.84 -12.90
C ARG A 96 22.24 -12.82 -14.10
N LEU A 97 21.70 -12.98 -15.31
CA LEU A 97 22.51 -12.91 -16.52
C LEU A 97 23.22 -11.55 -16.60
N THR A 98 24.54 -11.58 -16.66
CA THR A 98 25.33 -10.41 -17.04
C THR A 98 25.05 -10.02 -18.49
N LYS A 99 25.41 -8.80 -18.88
CA LYS A 99 25.26 -8.36 -20.28
C LYS A 99 26.04 -9.28 -21.23
N ALA A 100 27.24 -9.71 -20.86
CA ALA A 100 28.06 -10.61 -21.67
C ALA A 100 27.41 -11.99 -21.85
N GLN A 101 26.84 -12.56 -20.79
CA GLN A 101 26.12 -13.84 -20.86
C GLN A 101 24.85 -13.73 -21.71
N PHE A 102 24.10 -12.64 -21.54
CA PHE A 102 22.93 -12.34 -22.37
C PHE A 102 23.30 -12.21 -23.86
N ASP A 103 24.33 -11.43 -24.18
CA ASP A 103 24.80 -11.24 -25.56
C ASP A 103 25.28 -12.57 -26.18
N ALA A 104 26.03 -13.38 -25.42
CA ALA A 104 26.49 -14.70 -25.86
C ALA A 104 25.33 -15.67 -26.09
N LEU A 105 24.34 -15.68 -25.20
CA LEU A 105 23.14 -16.51 -25.33
C LEU A 105 22.29 -16.09 -26.53
N GLN A 106 22.14 -14.79 -26.77
CA GLN A 106 21.45 -14.28 -27.96
C GLN A 106 22.16 -14.74 -29.24
N GLN A 107 23.49 -14.62 -29.30
CA GLN A 107 24.28 -15.07 -30.45
C GLN A 107 24.20 -16.57 -30.68
N ASP A 108 24.17 -17.39 -29.61
CA ASP A 108 23.94 -18.82 -29.74
C ASP A 108 22.57 -19.13 -30.35
N LEU A 109 21.51 -18.52 -29.83
CA LEU A 109 20.15 -18.72 -30.34
C LEU A 109 19.98 -18.22 -31.78
N SER A 110 20.57 -17.07 -32.14
CA SER A 110 20.57 -16.55 -33.50
C SER A 110 21.29 -17.48 -34.49
N ARG A 111 22.43 -18.06 -34.12
CA ARG A 111 23.20 -18.98 -35.00
C ARG A 111 22.42 -20.25 -35.37
N ARG A 112 21.45 -20.66 -34.55
CA ARG A 112 20.61 -21.83 -34.85
C ARG A 112 19.62 -21.58 -35.99
N GLY A 113 19.30 -20.31 -36.26
CA GLY A 113 18.77 -19.82 -37.55
C GLY A 113 17.39 -20.31 -37.98
N SER A 114 16.66 -21.09 -37.18
CA SER A 114 15.34 -21.62 -37.55
C SER A 114 14.43 -21.87 -36.35
N TYR A 115 13.11 -21.80 -36.56
CA TYR A 115 12.11 -22.13 -35.54
C TYR A 115 12.22 -23.59 -35.05
N ALA A 116 12.46 -24.54 -35.96
CA ALA A 116 12.59 -25.96 -35.61
C ALA A 116 13.77 -26.22 -34.66
N SER A 117 14.88 -25.48 -34.84
CA SER A 117 16.05 -25.61 -33.97
C SER A 117 15.78 -25.20 -32.52
N LEU A 118 14.81 -24.32 -32.27
CA LEU A 118 14.43 -23.88 -30.93
C LEU A 118 13.73 -24.97 -30.12
N GLU A 119 13.20 -26.00 -30.79
CA GLU A 119 12.49 -27.11 -30.13
C GLU A 119 13.39 -28.24 -29.65
N ILE A 120 14.66 -28.26 -30.07
CA ILE A 120 15.55 -29.40 -29.91
C ILE A 120 16.23 -29.38 -28.54
N GLY A 121 16.20 -30.50 -27.82
CA GLY A 121 16.95 -30.70 -26.59
C GLY A 121 16.64 -29.65 -25.52
N TYR A 122 17.67 -28.96 -25.04
CA TYR A 122 17.57 -27.90 -24.01
C TYR A 122 17.48 -26.47 -24.57
N THR A 123 17.38 -26.34 -25.90
CA THR A 123 17.18 -25.05 -26.56
C THR A 123 15.91 -24.32 -26.09
N PRO A 124 14.79 -25.00 -25.80
CA PRO A 124 13.63 -24.35 -25.21
C PRO A 124 13.92 -23.62 -23.90
N GLY A 125 14.71 -24.23 -23.01
CA GLY A 125 15.12 -23.63 -21.74
C GLY A 125 16.01 -22.41 -21.97
N LEU A 126 16.99 -22.52 -22.86
CA LEU A 126 17.84 -21.39 -23.27
C LEU A 126 17.03 -20.23 -23.86
N PHE A 127 16.05 -20.54 -24.71
CA PHE A 127 15.14 -19.55 -25.28
C PHE A 127 14.29 -18.87 -24.20
N ALA A 128 13.69 -19.62 -23.27
CA ALA A 128 12.86 -19.05 -22.21
C ALA A 128 13.68 -18.10 -21.31
N LEU A 129 14.89 -18.51 -20.93
CA LEU A 129 15.81 -17.68 -20.14
C LEU A 129 16.18 -16.39 -20.87
N TRP A 130 16.59 -16.51 -22.14
CA TRP A 130 16.94 -15.36 -22.98
C TRP A 130 15.75 -14.42 -23.18
N ALA A 131 14.56 -14.94 -23.50
CA ALA A 131 13.39 -14.13 -23.78
C ALA A 131 12.90 -13.38 -22.54
N SER A 132 12.95 -14.01 -21.35
CA SER A 132 12.69 -13.34 -20.08
C SER A 132 13.67 -12.20 -19.82
N GLU A 133 14.97 -12.44 -20.04
CA GLU A 133 15.99 -11.40 -19.87
C GLU A 133 15.87 -10.29 -20.94
N TRP A 134 15.42 -10.62 -22.16
CA TRP A 134 15.13 -9.65 -23.21
C TRP A 134 13.98 -8.72 -22.81
N PHE A 135 12.88 -9.27 -22.25
CA PHE A 135 11.79 -8.45 -21.72
C PHE A 135 12.24 -7.54 -20.57
N ARG A 136 13.22 -7.96 -19.79
CA ARG A 136 13.79 -7.11 -18.74
C ARG A 136 14.63 -5.97 -19.33
N ARG A 137 15.50 -6.27 -20.29
CA ARG A 137 16.54 -5.34 -20.79
C ARG A 137 16.07 -4.43 -21.92
N CYS A 138 15.30 -4.96 -22.86
CA CYS A 138 15.10 -4.36 -24.17
C CYS A 138 13.66 -3.90 -24.40
N TYR A 139 12.70 -4.43 -23.66
CA TYR A 139 11.30 -4.05 -23.81
C TYR A 139 11.06 -2.63 -23.30
N SER A 140 10.42 -1.81 -24.12
CA SER A 140 10.15 -0.39 -23.86
C SER A 140 8.68 -0.10 -23.51
N GLY A 141 7.89 -1.13 -23.18
CA GLY A 141 6.45 -1.03 -22.92
C GLY A 141 5.56 -1.31 -24.14
N GLY A 142 4.25 -1.43 -23.93
CA GLY A 142 3.24 -1.65 -24.99
C GLY A 142 2.85 -3.13 -25.20
N VAL A 143 2.16 -3.45 -26.30
CA VAL A 143 1.69 -4.83 -26.54
C VAL A 143 2.89 -5.76 -26.80
N ARG A 144 3.04 -6.81 -25.99
CA ARG A 144 4.09 -7.84 -26.14
C ARG A 144 3.82 -8.69 -27.39
N ARG A 145 4.81 -8.86 -28.26
CA ARG A 145 4.68 -9.64 -29.49
C ARG A 145 5.81 -10.64 -29.66
N TRP A 146 5.49 -11.80 -30.23
CA TRP A 146 6.51 -12.77 -30.64
C TRP A 146 7.48 -12.17 -31.66
N ASP A 147 6.97 -11.32 -32.55
CA ASP A 147 7.72 -10.60 -33.58
C ASP A 147 8.93 -9.86 -33.04
N ASP A 148 8.85 -9.30 -31.82
CA ASP A 148 9.95 -8.55 -31.23
C ASP A 148 11.10 -9.47 -30.82
N LEU A 149 10.77 -10.63 -30.24
CA LEU A 149 11.73 -11.67 -29.89
C LEU A 149 12.34 -12.30 -31.15
N THR A 150 11.53 -12.65 -32.15
CA THR A 150 12.02 -13.28 -33.37
C THR A 150 12.92 -12.32 -34.16
N ARG A 151 12.57 -11.03 -34.21
CA ARG A 151 13.41 -9.99 -34.82
C ARG A 151 14.75 -9.86 -34.12
N ALA A 152 14.77 -9.89 -32.78
CA ALA A 152 16.01 -9.85 -32.01
C ALA A 152 16.92 -11.07 -32.25
N LEU A 153 16.33 -12.22 -32.59
CA LEU A 153 17.07 -13.43 -32.98
C LEU A 153 17.45 -13.48 -34.47
N GLY A 154 16.97 -12.54 -35.31
CA GLY A 154 17.17 -12.57 -36.76
C GLY A 154 16.29 -13.59 -37.48
N LEU A 155 15.20 -14.04 -36.87
CA LEU A 155 14.22 -14.95 -37.48
C LEU A 155 13.16 -14.16 -38.27
N PRO A 156 12.63 -14.72 -39.38
CA PRO A 156 11.52 -14.11 -40.13
C PRO A 156 10.30 -13.90 -39.24
N ALA A 157 9.45 -12.91 -39.54
CA ALA A 157 8.23 -12.64 -38.77
C ALA A 157 7.35 -13.90 -38.65
N PRO A 158 6.87 -14.25 -37.44
CA PRO A 158 6.18 -15.50 -37.20
C PRO A 158 4.73 -15.46 -37.70
N GLY A 159 4.41 -16.32 -38.68
CA GLY A 159 3.03 -16.68 -39.00
C GLY A 159 2.39 -17.53 -37.90
N GLN A 160 1.14 -17.94 -38.09
CA GLN A 160 0.37 -18.68 -37.07
C GLN A 160 1.07 -19.97 -36.61
N THR A 161 1.65 -20.74 -37.55
CA THR A 161 2.37 -21.98 -37.24
C THR A 161 3.59 -21.72 -36.37
N GLN A 162 4.40 -20.71 -36.72
CA GLN A 162 5.59 -20.33 -35.96
C GLN A 162 5.23 -19.80 -34.57
N GLN A 163 4.13 -19.07 -34.42
CA GLN A 163 3.66 -18.65 -33.10
C GLN A 163 3.26 -19.85 -32.23
N ASN A 164 2.66 -20.90 -32.80
CA ASN A 164 2.37 -22.13 -32.06
C ASN A 164 3.66 -22.84 -31.63
N THR A 165 4.67 -22.92 -32.52
CA THR A 165 6.00 -23.41 -32.15
C THR A 165 6.60 -22.61 -30.99
N LEU A 166 6.54 -21.28 -31.01
CA LEU A 166 7.08 -20.44 -29.93
C LEU A 166 6.34 -20.65 -28.60
N ARG A 167 5.02 -20.87 -28.63
CA ARG A 167 4.24 -21.24 -27.44
C ARG A 167 4.72 -22.58 -26.86
N ASP A 168 4.93 -23.58 -27.72
CA ASP A 168 5.44 -24.89 -27.31
C ASP A 168 6.88 -24.86 -26.81
N VAL A 169 7.76 -24.10 -27.48
CA VAL A 169 9.13 -23.83 -27.03
C VAL A 169 9.10 -23.19 -25.64
N THR A 170 8.25 -22.19 -25.43
CA THR A 170 8.12 -21.51 -24.14
C THR A 170 7.63 -22.47 -23.05
N ARG A 171 6.61 -23.27 -23.35
CA ARG A 171 6.09 -24.31 -22.44
C ARG A 171 7.19 -25.31 -22.03
N LYS A 172 7.88 -25.89 -23.01
CA LYS A 172 9.00 -26.84 -22.80
C LYS A 172 10.13 -26.19 -22.00
N GLY A 173 10.47 -24.94 -22.32
CA GLY A 173 11.54 -24.20 -21.66
C GLY A 173 11.23 -23.89 -20.19
N LEU A 174 10.02 -23.40 -19.90
CA LEU A 174 9.58 -23.18 -18.52
C LEU A 174 9.56 -24.49 -17.73
N GLN A 175 9.12 -25.60 -18.34
CA GLN A 175 9.19 -26.93 -17.71
C GLN A 175 10.64 -27.36 -17.40
N GLN A 176 11.59 -27.13 -18.31
CA GLN A 176 13.03 -27.40 -18.09
C GLN A 176 13.59 -26.56 -16.93
N TRP A 177 13.08 -25.35 -16.75
CA TRP A 177 13.40 -24.50 -15.60
C TRP A 177 12.57 -24.79 -14.34
N GLN A 178 11.67 -25.78 -14.38
CA GLN A 178 10.74 -26.12 -13.30
C GLN A 178 9.83 -24.94 -12.91
N ARG A 179 9.42 -24.14 -13.89
CA ARG A 179 8.56 -22.96 -13.74
C ARG A 179 7.15 -23.22 -14.28
N PRO A 180 6.10 -22.80 -13.56
CA PRO A 180 4.73 -22.88 -14.06
C PRO A 180 4.48 -21.84 -15.16
N VAL A 181 3.50 -22.10 -16.02
CA VAL A 181 2.99 -21.11 -16.97
C VAL A 181 1.86 -20.32 -16.30
N PHE A 182 1.84 -19.00 -16.50
CA PHE A 182 0.76 -18.15 -16.01
C PHE A 182 -0.51 -18.33 -16.85
N HIS A 183 -1.66 -18.34 -16.17
CA HIS A 183 -2.99 -18.45 -16.76
C HIS A 183 -3.83 -17.26 -16.31
N ALA A 184 -4.48 -16.58 -17.25
CA ALA A 184 -5.44 -15.50 -16.98
C ALA A 184 -6.76 -15.86 -17.67
N ASP A 185 -7.89 -15.79 -16.96
CA ASP A 185 -9.24 -16.12 -17.48
C ASP A 185 -9.30 -17.45 -18.25
N SER A 186 -8.63 -18.48 -17.73
CA SER A 186 -8.49 -19.81 -18.35
C SER A 186 -7.67 -19.87 -19.65
N MET A 187 -7.02 -18.76 -20.07
CA MET A 187 -6.13 -18.70 -21.22
C MET A 187 -4.66 -18.72 -20.78
N THR A 188 -3.85 -19.57 -21.42
CA THR A 188 -2.41 -19.64 -21.16
C THR A 188 -1.68 -18.44 -21.75
N GLN A 189 -1.00 -17.68 -20.89
CA GLN A 189 -0.37 -16.41 -21.22
C GLN A 189 1.16 -16.54 -21.34
N TYR A 190 1.65 -17.07 -22.45
CA TYR A 190 3.09 -17.38 -22.63
C TYR A 190 4.01 -16.16 -22.60
N LEU A 191 3.72 -15.12 -23.41
CA LEU A 191 4.53 -13.90 -23.44
C LEU A 191 4.50 -13.15 -22.11
N ALA A 192 3.33 -13.12 -21.48
CA ALA A 192 3.14 -12.53 -20.16
C ALA A 192 3.90 -13.32 -19.07
N THR A 193 3.94 -14.66 -19.17
CA THR A 193 4.78 -15.49 -18.30
C THR A 193 6.26 -15.15 -18.47
N LEU A 194 6.76 -15.10 -19.70
CA LEU A 194 8.17 -14.76 -19.97
C LEU A 194 8.54 -13.38 -19.43
N ALA A 195 7.68 -12.38 -19.65
CA ALA A 195 7.88 -11.03 -19.12
C ALA A 195 7.95 -11.03 -17.58
N ARG A 196 7.05 -11.75 -16.91
CA ARG A 196 7.04 -11.85 -15.44
C ARG A 196 8.25 -12.59 -14.87
N GLU A 197 8.66 -13.67 -15.54
CA GLU A 197 9.86 -14.42 -15.17
C GLU A 197 11.14 -13.57 -15.33
N GLY A 198 11.12 -12.60 -16.26
CA GLY A 198 12.16 -11.58 -16.45
C GLY A 198 12.25 -10.52 -15.35
N GLY A 199 11.27 -10.42 -14.46
CA GLY A 199 11.26 -9.42 -13.40
C GLY A 199 11.00 -7.99 -13.90
N PHE A 200 11.36 -6.98 -13.10
CA PHE A 200 11.04 -5.59 -13.37
C PHE A 200 11.83 -5.02 -14.58
N PRO A 201 11.16 -4.49 -15.63
CA PRO A 201 11.83 -3.95 -16.83
C PRO A 201 12.71 -2.73 -16.54
N ALA A 202 13.89 -2.67 -17.17
CA ALA A 202 14.88 -1.61 -16.96
C ALA A 202 14.34 -0.21 -17.28
N CYS A 203 13.53 -0.05 -18.33
CA CYS A 203 12.92 1.22 -18.70
C CYS A 203 11.88 1.74 -17.69
N ALA A 204 11.30 0.86 -16.86
CA ALA A 204 10.41 1.27 -15.78
C ALA A 204 11.21 1.75 -14.56
N VAL A 205 12.41 1.22 -14.36
CA VAL A 205 13.36 1.63 -13.31
C VAL A 205 14.14 2.89 -13.71
N ALA A 206 14.26 3.17 -15.01
CA ALA A 206 14.98 4.31 -15.55
C ALA A 206 14.54 5.64 -14.90
N GLY A 207 15.49 6.37 -14.34
CA GLY A 207 15.25 7.56 -13.51
C GLY A 207 15.26 7.30 -12.01
N GLY A 208 15.49 6.05 -11.59
CA GLY A 208 15.79 5.65 -10.21
C GLY A 208 14.82 6.24 -9.18
N ALA A 209 15.36 7.03 -8.25
CA ALA A 209 14.61 7.65 -7.16
C ALA A 209 13.68 8.82 -7.57
N GLN A 210 13.56 9.14 -8.87
CA GLN A 210 12.70 10.24 -9.37
C GLN A 210 11.71 9.77 -10.45
N GLY A 211 11.61 8.45 -10.69
CA GLY A 211 10.74 7.88 -11.72
C GLY A 211 9.28 7.65 -11.27
N TRP A 212 8.37 7.57 -12.24
CA TRP A 212 6.94 7.26 -12.00
C TRP A 212 6.74 5.88 -11.33
N ALA A 213 7.56 4.88 -11.70
CA ALA A 213 7.46 3.53 -11.13
C ALA A 213 7.81 3.54 -9.65
N LYS A 214 8.78 4.36 -9.26
CA LYS A 214 9.14 4.62 -7.87
C LYS A 214 7.95 5.16 -7.10
N THR A 215 7.28 6.22 -7.57
CA THR A 215 6.10 6.79 -6.91
C THR A 215 4.97 5.77 -6.73
N VAL A 216 4.74 4.91 -7.73
CA VAL A 216 3.75 3.83 -7.64
C VAL A 216 4.16 2.79 -6.60
N LEU A 217 5.41 2.31 -6.64
CA LEU A 217 5.92 1.30 -5.70
C LEU A 217 5.98 1.84 -4.26
N GLU A 218 6.34 3.11 -4.05
CA GLU A 218 6.31 3.76 -2.74
C GLU A 218 4.90 3.74 -2.15
N ALA A 219 3.88 4.06 -2.95
CA ALA A 219 2.49 4.03 -2.51
C ALA A 219 2.03 2.61 -2.12
N VAL A 220 2.41 1.59 -2.90
CA VAL A 220 2.06 0.19 -2.61
C VAL A 220 2.81 -0.33 -1.39
N VAL A 221 4.11 -0.04 -1.26
CA VAL A 221 4.93 -0.43 -0.10
C VAL A 221 4.41 0.23 1.17
N ALA A 222 4.09 1.53 1.12
CA ALA A 222 3.54 2.24 2.26
C ALA A 222 2.20 1.62 2.70
N ALA A 223 1.28 1.34 1.76
CA ALA A 223 -0.01 0.70 2.05
C ALA A 223 0.16 -0.71 2.66
N LEU A 224 1.09 -1.50 2.12
CA LEU A 224 1.40 -2.83 2.64
C LEU A 224 2.01 -2.79 4.04
N LEU A 225 2.94 -1.88 4.32
CA LEU A 225 3.49 -1.72 5.68
C LEU A 225 2.40 -1.32 6.68
N GLY A 226 1.41 -0.53 6.25
CA GLY A 226 0.24 -0.16 7.05
C GLY A 226 -0.78 -1.28 7.25
N ALA A 227 -0.61 -2.44 6.61
CA ALA A 227 -1.52 -3.59 6.71
C ALA A 227 -0.75 -4.86 7.13
N PRO A 228 -0.50 -5.10 8.44
CA PRO A 228 0.42 -6.13 8.95
C PRO A 228 0.14 -7.56 8.47
N THR A 229 -1.13 -7.86 8.20
CA THR A 229 -1.61 -9.18 7.73
C THR A 229 -1.70 -9.29 6.20
N ALA A 230 -1.46 -8.20 5.46
CA ALA A 230 -1.54 -8.17 4.00
C ALA A 230 -0.56 -9.17 3.36
N GLY A 231 -1.08 -9.95 2.41
CA GLY A 231 -0.37 -10.93 1.61
C GLY A 231 -0.40 -10.60 0.12
N GLU A 232 -0.33 -11.63 -0.73
CA GLU A 232 -0.27 -11.50 -2.20
C GLU A 232 -1.52 -10.84 -2.80
N SER A 233 -2.71 -11.17 -2.27
CA SER A 233 -3.97 -10.62 -2.75
C SER A 233 -4.10 -9.13 -2.48
N GLU A 234 -3.77 -8.68 -1.27
CA GLU A 234 -3.79 -7.26 -0.89
C GLU A 234 -2.73 -6.45 -1.62
N ALA A 235 -1.53 -7.02 -1.81
CA ALA A 235 -0.48 -6.38 -2.61
C ALA A 235 -0.95 -6.10 -4.05
N LEU A 236 -1.67 -7.04 -4.65
CA LEU A 236 -2.25 -6.88 -5.98
C LEU A 236 -3.35 -5.81 -6.01
N GLU A 237 -4.25 -5.80 -5.02
CA GLU A 237 -5.29 -4.77 -4.90
C GLU A 237 -4.69 -3.37 -4.75
N PHE A 238 -3.69 -3.19 -3.87
CA PHE A 238 -3.01 -1.91 -3.71
C PHE A 238 -2.29 -1.47 -4.98
N ALA A 239 -1.65 -2.39 -5.71
CA ALA A 239 -1.05 -2.09 -7.00
C ALA A 239 -2.10 -1.68 -8.05
N ARG A 240 -3.26 -2.35 -8.10
CA ARG A 240 -4.37 -2.00 -9.01
C ARG A 240 -4.91 -0.59 -8.75
N GLN A 241 -4.97 -0.15 -7.50
CA GLN A 241 -5.40 1.21 -7.15
C GLN A 241 -4.48 2.29 -7.72
N GLN A 242 -3.21 1.96 -7.97
CA GLN A 242 -2.24 2.89 -8.58
C GLN A 242 -2.29 2.90 -10.11
N LYS A 243 -3.16 2.12 -10.76
CA LYS A 243 -3.22 1.98 -12.23
C LYS A 243 -3.31 3.31 -12.97
N ALA A 244 -4.04 4.30 -12.44
CA ALA A 244 -4.18 5.63 -13.04
C ALA A 244 -2.87 6.43 -13.09
N ARG A 245 -1.88 6.08 -12.26
CA ARG A 245 -0.55 6.70 -12.20
C ARG A 245 0.48 6.01 -13.09
N LEU A 246 0.15 4.82 -13.62
CA LEU A 246 1.01 4.10 -14.56
C LEU A 246 0.97 4.77 -15.93
N LYS A 247 2.10 4.76 -16.63
CA LYS A 247 2.10 5.12 -18.05
C LYS A 247 1.24 4.12 -18.82
N ALA A 248 0.54 4.57 -19.86
CA ALA A 248 -0.35 3.72 -20.67
C ALA A 248 0.35 2.46 -21.24
N ILE A 249 1.66 2.55 -21.50
CA ILE A 249 2.49 1.43 -21.97
C ILE A 249 2.79 0.36 -20.89
N PHE A 250 2.46 0.62 -19.62
CA PHE A 250 2.69 -0.23 -18.44
C PHE A 250 1.41 -0.44 -17.61
N SER A 251 0.23 -0.17 -18.16
CA SER A 251 -1.04 -0.30 -17.43
C SER A 251 -1.71 -1.68 -17.56
N ASP A 252 -1.00 -2.68 -18.07
CA ASP A 252 -1.46 -4.06 -18.16
C ASP A 252 -1.39 -4.78 -16.80
N ASP A 253 -2.22 -5.81 -16.64
CA ASP A 253 -2.37 -6.52 -15.37
C ASP A 253 -1.10 -7.28 -14.97
N GLU A 254 -0.25 -7.67 -15.92
CA GLU A 254 1.01 -8.35 -15.59
C GLU A 254 2.05 -7.41 -15.02
N PHE A 255 2.12 -6.17 -15.53
CA PHE A 255 2.99 -5.16 -14.94
C PHE A 255 2.48 -4.73 -13.56
N ILE A 256 1.17 -4.59 -13.38
CA ILE A 256 0.56 -4.34 -12.06
C ILE A 256 0.94 -5.45 -11.07
N GLN A 257 0.89 -6.71 -11.50
CA GLN A 257 1.32 -7.83 -10.68
C GLN A 257 2.83 -7.78 -10.35
N LEU A 258 3.70 -7.37 -11.28
CA LEU A 258 5.13 -7.17 -10.98
C LEU A 258 5.36 -6.09 -9.92
N CYS A 259 4.58 -5.00 -9.94
CA CYS A 259 4.61 -3.99 -8.88
C CYS A 259 4.20 -4.59 -7.52
N ALA A 260 3.14 -5.39 -7.49
CA ALA A 260 2.68 -6.07 -6.29
C ALA A 260 3.74 -7.05 -5.74
N ASP A 261 4.31 -7.89 -6.61
CA ASP A 261 5.34 -8.88 -6.26
C ASP A 261 6.58 -8.19 -5.67
N LEU A 262 7.05 -7.09 -6.29
CA LEU A 262 8.22 -6.34 -5.80
C LEU A 262 7.94 -5.66 -4.46
N ALA A 263 6.82 -4.96 -4.35
CA ALA A 263 6.45 -4.27 -3.12
C ALA A 263 6.29 -5.24 -1.95
N LEU A 264 5.64 -6.38 -2.18
CA LEU A 264 5.47 -7.42 -1.17
C LEU A 264 6.81 -8.04 -0.73
N ALA A 265 7.71 -8.33 -1.67
CA ALA A 265 9.05 -8.85 -1.35
C ALA A 265 9.85 -7.87 -0.48
N ILE A 266 9.80 -6.56 -0.80
CA ILE A 266 10.42 -5.51 0.02
C ILE A 266 9.81 -5.52 1.44
N VAL A 267 8.48 -5.48 1.55
CA VAL A 267 7.77 -5.42 2.84
C VAL A 267 8.08 -6.64 3.70
N GLN A 268 8.15 -7.84 3.12
CA GLN A 268 8.49 -9.07 3.84
C GLN A 268 9.91 -9.02 4.41
N LEU A 269 10.88 -8.56 3.61
CA LEU A 269 12.27 -8.38 4.09
C LEU A 269 12.33 -7.37 5.24
N ARG A 270 11.58 -6.28 5.14
CA ARG A 270 11.52 -5.26 6.19
C ARG A 270 10.91 -5.79 7.48
N ARG A 271 9.71 -6.38 7.41
CA ARG A 271 9.03 -6.98 8.58
C ARG A 271 9.90 -8.02 9.28
N GLU A 272 10.71 -8.77 8.51
CA GLU A 272 11.65 -9.73 9.08
C GLU A 272 12.85 -9.06 9.75
N ALA A 273 13.45 -8.03 9.14
CA ALA A 273 14.73 -7.48 9.57
C ALA A 273 14.64 -6.27 10.52
N GLU A 274 13.56 -5.48 10.46
CA GLU A 274 13.42 -4.21 11.17
C GLU A 274 13.50 -4.34 12.70
N PRO A 275 12.88 -5.33 13.37
CA PRO A 275 13.05 -5.52 14.82
C PRO A 275 14.51 -5.73 15.23
N TYR A 276 15.28 -6.47 14.41
CA TYR A 276 16.68 -6.77 14.69
C TYR A 276 17.62 -5.60 14.33
N ALA A 277 17.32 -4.89 13.24
CA ALA A 277 18.08 -3.71 12.82
C ALA A 277 17.95 -2.57 13.86
N VAL A 278 16.73 -2.35 14.39
CA VAL A 278 16.46 -1.40 15.47
C VAL A 278 17.21 -1.79 16.74
N ALA A 279 17.14 -3.06 17.15
CA ALA A 279 17.86 -3.54 18.32
C ALA A 279 19.39 -3.40 18.20
N ALA A 280 19.93 -3.54 16.99
CA ALA A 280 21.35 -3.37 16.70
C ALA A 280 21.77 -1.90 16.44
N ASN A 281 20.82 -0.96 16.41
CA ASN A 281 21.02 0.44 16.02
C ASN A 281 21.75 0.59 14.66
N LEU A 282 21.36 -0.23 13.68
CA LEU A 282 21.91 -0.22 12.32
C LEU A 282 20.83 0.16 11.31
N PRO A 283 21.19 0.88 10.21
CA PRO A 283 20.29 1.04 9.08
C PRO A 283 19.83 -0.33 8.55
N LEU A 284 18.56 -0.44 8.16
CA LEU A 284 17.94 -1.71 7.76
C LEU A 284 18.71 -2.44 6.65
N ALA A 285 19.09 -1.72 5.59
CA ALA A 285 19.88 -2.27 4.49
C ALA A 285 21.28 -2.74 4.93
N ALA A 286 21.89 -2.08 5.92
CA ALA A 286 23.18 -2.48 6.47
C ALA A 286 23.05 -3.76 7.32
N TRP A 287 22.00 -3.85 8.15
CA TRP A 287 21.71 -5.08 8.90
C TRP A 287 21.45 -6.26 7.96
N LEU A 288 20.65 -6.06 6.91
CA LEU A 288 20.39 -7.07 5.88
C LEU A 288 21.68 -7.48 5.16
N GLY A 289 22.56 -6.53 4.81
CA GLY A 289 23.85 -6.83 4.20
C GLY A 289 24.77 -7.71 5.06
N LEU A 290 24.72 -7.54 6.38
CA LEU A 290 25.53 -8.32 7.32
C LEU A 290 24.93 -9.71 7.62
N ASN A 291 23.59 -9.80 7.74
CA ASN A 291 22.92 -11.01 8.26
C ASN A 291 22.23 -11.85 7.17
N ARG A 292 21.96 -11.27 6.00
CA ARG A 292 21.27 -11.88 4.85
C ARG A 292 21.95 -11.43 3.55
N PRO A 293 23.24 -11.74 3.30
CA PRO A 293 24.00 -11.17 2.17
C PRO A 293 23.35 -11.39 0.79
N ASP A 294 22.50 -12.41 0.65
CA ASP A 294 21.73 -12.79 -0.53
C ASP A 294 20.36 -12.07 -0.66
N TRP A 295 19.99 -11.16 0.25
CA TRP A 295 18.64 -10.57 0.28
C TRP A 295 18.24 -9.87 -1.02
N ARG A 296 19.19 -9.26 -1.73
CA ARG A 296 18.96 -8.61 -3.02
C ARG A 296 18.63 -9.61 -4.13
N GLU A 297 19.02 -10.87 -3.99
CA GLU A 297 18.70 -11.95 -4.93
C GLU A 297 17.23 -12.39 -4.85
N LEU A 298 16.57 -12.10 -3.72
CA LEU A 298 15.16 -12.43 -3.49
C LEU A 298 14.18 -11.45 -4.17
N LEU A 299 14.67 -10.28 -4.57
CA LEU A 299 13.82 -9.25 -5.17
C LEU A 299 13.58 -9.52 -6.66
N PRO A 300 12.34 -9.31 -7.16
CA PRO A 300 11.98 -9.45 -8.58
C PRO A 300 12.48 -8.29 -9.46
N ILE A 301 13.65 -7.74 -9.12
CA ILE A 301 14.38 -6.71 -9.84
C ILE A 301 15.86 -7.12 -9.87
N SER A 302 16.58 -6.84 -10.96
CA SER A 302 18.02 -7.09 -11.04
C SER A 302 18.80 -5.90 -10.52
N THR A 303 19.38 -6.07 -9.33
CA THR A 303 20.30 -5.13 -8.67
C THR A 303 21.69 -5.20 -9.30
N GLY A 304 22.51 -4.14 -9.12
CA GLY A 304 23.82 -4.00 -9.77
C GLY A 304 23.85 -2.97 -10.91
N ASP A 305 22.77 -2.22 -11.09
CA ASP A 305 22.70 -0.97 -11.85
C ASP A 305 22.30 0.15 -10.88
N ALA A 306 22.88 1.34 -11.03
CA ALA A 306 22.69 2.48 -10.14
C ALA A 306 21.21 2.86 -9.98
N ASP A 307 20.41 2.79 -11.05
CA ASP A 307 18.99 3.14 -11.00
C ASP A 307 18.16 2.11 -10.22
N ALA A 308 18.46 0.81 -10.39
CA ALA A 308 17.78 -0.27 -9.67
C ALA A 308 18.15 -0.27 -8.20
N ASP A 309 19.42 -0.06 -7.89
CA ASP A 309 19.91 0.03 -6.52
C ASP A 309 19.32 1.26 -5.82
N ALA A 310 19.27 2.41 -6.48
CA ALA A 310 18.64 3.63 -5.95
C ALA A 310 17.14 3.46 -5.68
N LEU A 311 16.41 2.76 -6.57
CA LEU A 311 15.00 2.43 -6.35
C LEU A 311 14.83 1.55 -5.10
N VAL A 312 15.58 0.44 -4.99
CA VAL A 312 15.50 -0.47 -3.85
C VAL A 312 15.84 0.23 -2.54
N GLU A 313 16.92 1.01 -2.52
CA GLU A 313 17.33 1.80 -1.34
C GLU A 313 16.24 2.79 -0.91
N THR A 314 15.52 3.36 -1.86
CA THR A 314 14.40 4.26 -1.55
C THR A 314 13.21 3.50 -0.97
N LEU A 315 12.82 2.37 -1.59
CA LEU A 315 11.71 1.54 -1.10
C LEU A 315 11.97 0.96 0.30
N MET A 316 13.23 0.69 0.65
CA MET A 316 13.62 0.26 2.00
C MET A 316 13.44 1.35 3.06
N LYS A 317 13.40 2.63 2.67
CA LYS A 317 13.24 3.79 3.55
C LYS A 317 11.81 4.33 3.57
N VAL A 318 10.91 3.77 2.76
CA VAL A 318 9.50 4.19 2.73
C VAL A 318 8.92 4.01 4.11
N ASP A 319 8.45 5.07 4.75
CA ASP A 319 7.69 4.88 5.97
C ASP A 319 6.40 4.14 5.63
N ALA A 320 5.91 3.32 6.55
CA ALA A 320 4.57 2.81 6.41
C ALA A 320 3.63 3.99 6.10
N VAL A 321 2.51 3.72 5.43
CA VAL A 321 1.31 4.47 5.80
C VAL A 321 1.10 4.08 7.26
N SER A 322 1.76 4.82 8.17
CA SER A 322 1.69 4.59 9.61
C SER A 322 0.23 4.55 9.91
N GLY A 323 -0.25 3.39 10.38
CA GLY A 323 -1.64 2.94 10.35
C GLY A 323 -2.56 4.11 10.22
N SER A 324 -3.10 4.34 9.01
CA SER A 324 -3.75 5.60 8.68
C SER A 324 -4.82 5.83 9.75
N ILE A 325 -4.48 6.70 10.70
CA ILE A 325 -5.37 6.97 11.80
C ILE A 325 -6.54 7.62 11.11
N VAL A 326 -7.74 7.12 11.41
CA VAL A 326 -8.93 7.76 10.88
C VAL A 326 -8.84 9.26 11.16
N HIS A 327 -8.82 10.05 10.09
CA HIS A 327 -8.49 11.46 10.19
C HIS A 327 -9.40 12.28 9.28
N VAL A 328 -9.45 13.57 9.61
CA VAL A 328 -10.22 14.57 8.87
C VAL A 328 -9.29 15.70 8.49
N GLU A 329 -9.17 15.96 7.20
CA GLU A 329 -8.53 17.15 6.67
C GLU A 329 -9.60 18.11 6.16
N ARG A 330 -9.45 19.40 6.49
CA ARG A 330 -10.34 20.46 6.01
C ARG A 330 -9.69 21.14 4.81
N MET A 331 -10.48 21.37 3.78
CA MET A 331 -10.00 21.84 2.50
C MET A 331 -10.84 23.04 2.04
N LEU A 332 -10.19 24.02 1.41
CA LEU A 332 -10.85 24.97 0.54
C LEU A 332 -10.65 24.47 -0.90
N VAL A 333 -11.75 24.36 -1.64
CA VAL A 333 -11.76 23.85 -3.02
C VAL A 333 -12.30 24.93 -3.93
N ARG A 334 -11.65 25.15 -5.07
CA ARG A 334 -12.13 26.10 -6.09
C ARG A 334 -12.92 25.37 -7.18
N ASP A 335 -14.11 25.90 -7.50
CA ASP A 335 -14.99 25.34 -8.53
C ASP A 335 -14.49 25.63 -9.96
N GLY A 336 -13.48 24.88 -10.43
CA GLY A 336 -12.89 25.10 -11.76
C GLY A 336 -12.07 26.39 -11.87
N GLU A 337 -11.61 26.71 -13.09
CA GLU A 337 -10.86 27.95 -13.34
C GLU A 337 -11.78 29.17 -13.20
N GLY A 338 -11.37 30.15 -12.38
CA GLY A 338 -12.17 31.35 -12.13
C GLY A 338 -13.32 31.18 -11.14
N GLY A 339 -13.60 29.96 -10.67
CA GLY A 339 -14.75 29.68 -9.82
C GLY A 339 -14.66 30.15 -8.38
N LEU A 340 -15.79 29.99 -7.67
CA LEU A 340 -15.94 30.29 -6.26
C LEU A 340 -15.27 29.23 -5.39
N TRP A 341 -14.84 29.63 -4.20
CA TRP A 341 -14.35 28.71 -3.18
C TRP A 341 -15.50 28.09 -2.40
N HIS A 342 -15.35 26.83 -2.03
CA HIS A 342 -16.23 26.18 -1.07
C HIS A 342 -15.47 25.35 -0.05
N GLU A 343 -16.10 25.14 1.11
CA GLU A 343 -15.58 24.31 2.19
C GLU A 343 -15.79 22.83 1.87
N ALA A 344 -14.75 22.04 2.12
CA ALA A 344 -14.78 20.60 1.95
C ALA A 344 -13.96 19.89 3.02
N ALA A 345 -14.14 18.57 3.10
CA ALA A 345 -13.34 17.71 3.94
C ALA A 345 -12.89 16.48 3.16
N ARG A 346 -11.66 16.05 3.42
CA ARG A 346 -11.18 14.71 3.05
C ARG A 346 -11.21 13.87 4.32
N ILE A 347 -11.95 12.76 4.28
CA ILE A 347 -12.13 11.88 5.43
C ILE A 347 -11.38 10.58 5.14
N GLY A 348 -10.27 10.34 5.83
CA GLY A 348 -9.53 9.08 5.73
C GLY A 348 -10.20 8.04 6.62
N LEU A 349 -10.96 7.10 6.03
CA LEU A 349 -11.64 6.00 6.74
C LEU A 349 -11.05 4.63 6.36
N ASP A 350 -9.73 4.56 6.15
CA ASP A 350 -9.01 3.33 5.85
C ASP A 350 -7.83 3.20 6.81
N GLY A 351 -7.93 2.35 7.82
CA GLY A 351 -6.90 2.18 8.84
C GLY A 351 -7.45 2.10 10.26
N GLU A 352 -6.69 2.56 11.24
CA GLU A 352 -7.02 2.35 12.65
C GLU A 352 -7.72 3.56 13.27
N ILE A 353 -8.67 3.30 14.17
CA ILE A 353 -9.20 4.32 15.07
C ILE A 353 -8.88 3.91 16.52
N PRO A 354 -8.15 4.74 17.28
CA PRO A 354 -7.74 4.40 18.65
C PRO A 354 -8.93 4.12 19.55
N GLY A 355 -8.79 3.16 20.48
CA GLY A 355 -9.85 2.77 21.41
C GLY A 355 -10.43 3.94 22.21
N GLY A 356 -9.64 4.98 22.51
CA GLY A 356 -10.12 6.19 23.17
C GLY A 356 -11.19 6.96 22.36
N ALA A 357 -11.10 6.96 21.03
CA ALA A 357 -12.12 7.57 20.16
C ALA A 357 -13.38 6.69 20.02
N MET A 358 -13.25 5.39 20.32
CA MET A 358 -14.33 4.40 20.34
C MET A 358 -14.83 4.10 21.76
N ALA A 359 -14.49 4.93 22.74
CA ALA A 359 -14.84 4.71 24.14
C ALA A 359 -16.36 4.61 24.32
N GLY A 360 -16.83 3.52 24.92
CA GLY A 360 -18.25 3.26 25.14
C GLY A 360 -18.93 2.46 24.02
N VAL A 361 -18.22 2.08 22.96
CA VAL A 361 -18.72 1.14 21.95
C VAL A 361 -18.39 -0.29 22.38
N ASP A 362 -19.44 -1.09 22.59
CA ASP A 362 -19.32 -2.50 22.98
C ASP A 362 -18.81 -3.36 21.80
N THR A 363 -17.67 -4.02 22.00
CA THR A 363 -17.02 -4.87 20.99
C THR A 363 -17.78 -6.18 20.73
N SER A 364 -18.70 -6.58 21.62
CA SER A 364 -19.53 -7.78 21.45
C SER A 364 -20.50 -7.70 20.27
N TYR A 365 -20.79 -6.50 19.77
CA TYR A 365 -21.61 -6.30 18.58
C TYR A 365 -20.94 -6.74 17.27
N GLY A 366 -19.64 -7.06 17.31
CA GLY A 366 -18.89 -7.46 16.12
C GLY A 366 -18.69 -6.29 15.16
N ARG A 367 -18.71 -6.58 13.85
CA ARG A 367 -18.54 -5.58 12.80
C ARG A 367 -19.70 -4.58 12.78
N LEU A 368 -19.38 -3.29 12.79
CA LEU A 368 -20.33 -2.18 12.78
C LEU A 368 -20.32 -1.46 11.43
N ARG A 369 -21.48 -0.90 11.07
CA ARG A 369 -21.65 -0.04 9.88
C ARG A 369 -21.68 1.41 10.33
N GLY A 370 -20.85 2.26 9.71
CA GLY A 370 -20.75 3.68 10.01
C GLY A 370 -21.54 4.54 9.03
N PHE A 371 -22.38 5.43 9.55
CA PHE A 371 -23.18 6.39 8.78
C PHE A 371 -22.89 7.82 9.22
N ALA A 372 -23.07 8.78 8.32
CA ALA A 372 -22.96 10.19 8.69
C ALA A 372 -23.96 10.55 9.80
N ALA A 373 -23.51 11.31 10.81
CA ALA A 373 -24.35 11.75 11.91
C ALA A 373 -24.40 13.28 12.06
N GLY A 374 -25.40 13.75 12.79
CA GLY A 374 -25.56 15.18 13.09
C GLY A 374 -25.74 16.03 11.82
N PRO A 375 -25.22 17.27 11.79
CA PRO A 375 -25.30 18.14 10.63
C PRO A 375 -24.68 17.55 9.36
N MET A 376 -23.65 16.69 9.48
CA MET A 376 -22.99 16.04 8.35
C MET A 376 -23.92 15.10 7.58
N ALA A 377 -24.93 14.51 8.23
CA ALA A 377 -25.88 13.60 7.59
C ALA A 377 -26.67 14.23 6.44
N ARG A 378 -26.78 15.56 6.40
CA ARG A 378 -27.43 16.31 5.32
C ARG A 378 -26.58 16.38 4.05
N HIS A 379 -25.27 16.18 4.19
CA HIS A 379 -24.29 16.32 3.10
C HIS A 379 -23.83 14.97 2.56
N LEU A 380 -23.87 13.92 3.40
CA LEU A 380 -23.33 12.60 3.09
C LEU A 380 -24.37 11.51 3.34
N PRO A 381 -25.19 11.17 2.33
CA PRO A 381 -26.14 10.07 2.45
C PRO A 381 -25.44 8.72 2.28
N GLY A 382 -25.86 7.73 3.06
CA GLY A 382 -25.43 6.34 2.92
C GLY A 382 -24.34 5.89 3.90
N GLU A 383 -23.91 4.66 3.73
CA GLU A 383 -22.86 4.02 4.55
C GLU A 383 -21.48 4.56 4.16
N LEU A 384 -20.75 5.05 5.16
CA LEU A 384 -19.44 5.65 4.98
C LEU A 384 -18.29 4.67 5.20
N ALA A 385 -18.43 3.70 6.09
CA ALA A 385 -17.38 2.73 6.40
C ALA A 385 -17.89 1.51 7.18
N LEU A 386 -17.06 0.47 7.23
CA LEU A 386 -17.19 -0.66 8.14
C LEU A 386 -16.14 -0.53 9.24
N PHE A 387 -16.53 -0.82 10.48
CA PHE A 387 -15.68 -0.79 11.66
C PHE A 387 -15.59 -2.20 12.23
N ASP A 388 -14.39 -2.76 12.24
CA ASP A 388 -14.07 -4.06 12.82
C ASP A 388 -13.55 -3.88 14.25
N PRO A 389 -14.07 -4.64 15.23
CA PRO A 389 -13.61 -4.55 16.61
C PRO A 389 -12.14 -5.00 16.72
N PRO A 390 -11.41 -4.51 17.74
CA PRO A 390 -10.03 -4.92 18.00
C PRO A 390 -9.91 -6.43 18.18
N ALA A 391 -8.76 -6.99 17.80
CA ALA A 391 -8.41 -8.37 18.14
C ALA A 391 -8.18 -8.53 19.66
N VAL A 392 -8.12 -9.78 20.13
CA VAL A 392 -7.80 -10.08 21.53
C VAL A 392 -6.42 -9.49 21.84
N GLU A 393 -6.33 -8.68 22.92
CA GLU A 393 -5.15 -7.90 23.35
C GLU A 393 -4.91 -6.56 22.63
N GLU A 394 -5.73 -6.18 21.65
CA GLU A 394 -5.68 -4.88 20.99
C GLU A 394 -6.75 -3.90 21.53
N THR A 395 -6.57 -2.61 21.24
CA THR A 395 -7.52 -1.55 21.63
C THR A 395 -8.01 -0.71 20.46
N ALA A 396 -7.34 -0.78 19.31
CA ALA A 396 -7.69 0.00 18.13
C ALA A 396 -8.70 -0.77 17.26
N TRP A 397 -9.71 -0.06 16.76
CA TRP A 397 -10.63 -0.64 15.78
C TRP A 397 -10.07 -0.45 14.38
N SER A 398 -10.32 -1.40 13.49
CA SER A 398 -9.97 -1.29 12.07
C SER A 398 -11.15 -0.73 11.29
N VAL A 399 -10.89 0.18 10.36
CA VAL A 399 -11.90 0.89 9.57
C VAL A 399 -11.62 0.72 8.08
N GLN A 400 -12.67 0.42 7.32
CA GLN A 400 -12.62 0.27 5.87
C GLN A 400 -13.63 1.20 5.21
N SER A 401 -13.17 2.03 4.27
CA SER A 401 -14.02 3.06 3.69
C SER A 401 -15.03 2.47 2.70
N GLY A 402 -16.27 2.91 2.85
CA GLY A 402 -17.34 2.70 1.89
C GLY A 402 -17.23 3.67 0.71
N ARG A 403 -18.00 3.39 -0.35
CA ARG A 403 -17.98 4.21 -1.59
C ARG A 403 -18.24 5.71 -1.35
N TYR A 404 -19.08 6.05 -0.37
CA TYR A 404 -19.55 7.41 -0.11
C TYR A 404 -18.54 8.27 0.67
N ALA A 405 -17.51 7.66 1.25
CA ALA A 405 -16.47 8.37 2.00
C ALA A 405 -15.24 8.74 1.14
N ARG A 406 -15.20 8.31 -0.12
CA ARG A 406 -14.02 8.51 -0.98
C ARG A 406 -13.98 9.91 -1.57
N GLY A 407 -12.77 10.49 -1.59
CA GLY A 407 -12.48 11.75 -2.25
C GLY A 407 -12.64 12.98 -1.35
N ILE A 408 -12.82 14.14 -1.97
CA ILE A 408 -13.03 15.42 -1.28
C ILE A 408 -14.53 15.70 -1.26
N LEU A 409 -15.07 15.79 -0.05
CA LEU A 409 -16.50 15.86 0.21
C LEU A 409 -16.90 17.29 0.56
N ARG A 410 -17.89 17.83 -0.13
CA ARG A 410 -18.39 19.18 0.16
C ARG A 410 -19.08 19.19 1.53
N LEU A 411 -18.39 19.77 2.52
CA LEU A 411 -18.79 19.71 3.92
C LEU A 411 -18.38 21.01 4.63
N PRO A 412 -19.34 21.73 5.25
CA PRO A 412 -19.01 22.96 5.95
C PRO A 412 -18.03 22.75 7.12
N PHE A 413 -17.14 23.72 7.34
CA PHE A 413 -16.18 23.74 8.43
C PHE A 413 -16.85 23.79 9.81
N ALA A 414 -18.05 24.38 9.88
CA ALA A 414 -18.86 24.40 11.10
C ALA A 414 -19.46 23.02 11.47
N CYS A 415 -19.48 22.05 10.56
CA CYS A 415 -19.99 20.71 10.84
C CYS A 415 -18.95 19.87 11.58
N ALA A 416 -19.32 19.25 12.70
CA ALA A 416 -18.53 18.17 13.29
C ALA A 416 -18.59 16.92 12.40
N VAL A 417 -17.48 16.21 12.26
CA VAL A 417 -17.41 14.95 11.50
C VAL A 417 -17.70 13.79 12.44
N GLN A 418 -18.97 13.40 12.50
CA GLN A 418 -19.48 12.39 13.41
C GLN A 418 -20.02 11.17 12.66
N ILE A 419 -19.77 9.99 13.21
CA ILE A 419 -20.25 8.71 12.67
C ILE A 419 -21.23 8.07 13.64
N ASP A 420 -22.41 7.72 13.15
CA ASP A 420 -23.39 6.85 13.81
C ASP A 420 -23.03 5.40 13.48
N LEU A 421 -22.71 4.62 14.52
CA LEU A 421 -22.32 3.23 14.41
C LEU A 421 -23.55 2.34 14.60
N ARG A 422 -23.74 1.37 13.70
CA ARG A 422 -24.90 0.48 13.71
C ARG A 422 -24.52 -0.98 13.66
N ALA A 423 -25.20 -1.78 14.49
CA ALA A 423 -25.24 -3.23 14.41
C ALA A 423 -26.57 -3.64 13.77
N GLY A 424 -26.54 -4.02 12.49
CA GLY A 424 -27.75 -4.12 11.67
C GLY A 424 -28.44 -2.76 11.53
N GLU A 425 -29.72 -2.67 11.88
CA GLU A 425 -30.51 -1.43 11.84
C GLU A 425 -30.45 -0.62 13.15
N ARG A 426 -29.87 -1.18 14.22
CA ARG A 426 -29.82 -0.54 15.53
C ARG A 426 -28.57 0.34 15.64
N SER A 427 -28.76 1.62 15.99
CA SER A 427 -27.65 2.49 16.43
C SER A 427 -27.15 2.02 17.80
N VAL A 428 -25.84 1.80 17.88
CA VAL A 428 -25.14 1.29 19.07
C VAL A 428 -24.13 2.29 19.63
N GLY A 429 -23.85 3.37 18.92
CA GLY A 429 -22.96 4.41 19.39
C GLY A 429 -22.81 5.54 18.38
N ARG A 430 -22.30 6.67 18.85
CA ARG A 430 -21.89 7.79 18.00
C ARG A 430 -20.51 8.25 18.41
N ILE A 431 -19.64 8.38 17.42
CA ILE A 431 -18.26 8.81 17.62
C ILE A 431 -18.01 10.11 16.84
N GLU A 432 -17.11 10.93 17.36
CA GLU A 432 -16.50 12.02 16.60
C GLU A 432 -15.14 11.53 16.10
N LEU A 433 -14.88 11.71 14.80
CA LEU A 433 -13.62 11.26 14.24
C LEU A 433 -12.46 12.12 14.78
N PRO A 434 -11.25 11.55 14.93
CA PRO A 434 -10.06 12.34 15.24
C PRO A 434 -9.88 13.50 14.26
N SER A 435 -9.57 14.68 14.79
CA SER A 435 -9.50 15.94 14.02
C SER A 435 -10.82 16.39 13.35
N GLY A 436 -11.94 15.73 13.67
CA GLY A 436 -13.27 15.99 13.12
C GLY A 436 -14.02 17.16 13.75
N LYS A 437 -13.45 17.84 14.75
CA LYS A 437 -14.07 18.98 15.42
C LYS A 437 -14.43 20.10 14.43
N PRO A 438 -15.52 20.85 14.69
CA PRO A 438 -15.84 22.05 13.93
C PRO A 438 -14.69 23.07 13.96
N ARG A 439 -14.47 23.75 12.84
CA ARG A 439 -13.58 24.91 12.75
C ARG A 439 -14.43 26.17 12.74
N ARG A 440 -14.17 27.07 13.70
CA ARG A 440 -14.91 28.34 13.90
C ARG A 440 -14.01 29.58 13.89
N GLY A 441 -12.69 29.41 13.77
CA GLY A 441 -11.75 30.52 13.73
C GLY A 441 -11.91 31.33 12.44
N GLN A 442 -11.86 32.66 12.56
CA GLN A 442 -12.03 33.57 11.42
C GLN A 442 -10.76 33.65 10.55
N LEU A 443 -9.58 33.48 11.15
CA LEU A 443 -8.31 33.32 10.43
C LEU A 443 -8.01 31.83 10.23
N LEU A 444 -8.07 31.40 8.97
CA LEU A 444 -7.65 30.08 8.53
C LEU A 444 -6.31 30.16 7.81
N VAL A 445 -5.43 29.22 8.11
CA VAL A 445 -4.12 29.08 7.47
C VAL A 445 -4.09 27.80 6.68
N ALA A 446 -3.78 27.88 5.40
CA ALA A 446 -3.81 26.76 4.49
C ALA A 446 -2.51 26.63 3.67
N ALA A 447 -2.20 25.40 3.28
CA ALA A 447 -1.12 25.04 2.37
C ALA A 447 -1.68 24.64 1.00
N LEU A 448 -0.90 24.89 -0.05
CA LEU A 448 -1.23 24.47 -1.41
C LEU A 448 -1.15 22.95 -1.54
N GLU A 449 -2.19 22.36 -2.14
CA GLU A 449 -2.22 20.93 -2.50
C GLU A 449 -2.34 20.74 -4.00
N GLU A 450 -3.07 21.61 -4.70
CA GLU A 450 -3.23 21.56 -6.16
C GLU A 450 -3.36 22.96 -6.76
N GLY A 451 -2.76 23.15 -7.95
CA GLY A 451 -2.69 24.42 -8.66
C GLY A 451 -1.29 25.04 -8.58
N SER A 452 -1.17 26.29 -9.01
CA SER A 452 0.02 27.10 -8.76
C SER A 452 -0.19 28.00 -7.55
N ALA A 453 0.85 28.72 -7.14
CA ALA A 453 0.71 29.67 -6.03
C ALA A 453 -0.10 30.92 -6.43
N GLU A 454 -0.11 31.26 -7.72
CA GLU A 454 -0.90 32.34 -8.30
C GLU A 454 -2.37 31.92 -8.51
N GLU A 455 -2.59 30.66 -8.89
CA GLU A 455 -3.91 30.11 -9.16
C GLU A 455 -4.13 28.80 -8.40
N PRO A 456 -4.27 28.88 -7.05
CA PRO A 456 -4.54 27.70 -6.25
C PRO A 456 -5.92 27.14 -6.57
N ARG A 457 -6.02 25.81 -6.68
CA ARG A 457 -7.28 25.08 -6.91
C ARG A 457 -7.70 24.27 -5.69
N LEU A 458 -6.75 23.81 -4.89
CA LEU A 458 -6.99 23.05 -3.68
C LEU A 458 -6.03 23.50 -2.58
N LEU A 459 -6.60 23.92 -1.44
CA LEU A 459 -5.85 24.35 -0.27
C LEU A 459 -6.24 23.50 0.93
N ARG A 460 -5.27 22.89 1.62
CA ARG A 460 -5.50 22.17 2.88
C ARG A 460 -5.32 23.11 4.06
N VAL A 461 -6.33 23.20 4.92
CA VAL A 461 -6.27 23.98 6.15
C VAL A 461 -5.35 23.26 7.14
N ILE A 462 -4.26 23.92 7.50
CA ILE A 462 -3.23 23.40 8.40
C ILE A 462 -3.21 24.11 9.76
N GLY A 463 -3.93 25.22 9.90
CA GLY A 463 -3.95 26.00 11.13
C GLY A 463 -5.09 27.02 11.18
N SER A 464 -5.20 27.67 12.34
CA SER A 464 -6.11 28.79 12.57
C SER A 464 -5.51 29.74 13.59
N GLY A 465 -5.66 31.04 13.39
CA GLY A 465 -5.02 32.05 14.25
C GLY A 465 -3.51 32.17 14.02
N SER A 466 -2.80 32.76 15.00
CA SER A 466 -1.36 32.98 14.95
C SER A 466 -0.55 31.68 14.95
N GLY A 467 0.59 31.67 14.26
CA GLY A 467 1.49 30.53 14.25
C GLY A 467 2.72 30.68 13.37
N SER A 468 3.69 29.81 13.60
CA SER A 468 4.82 29.55 12.72
C SER A 468 4.58 28.28 11.91
N TYR A 469 5.05 28.27 10.67
CA TYR A 469 4.80 27.18 9.72
C TYR A 469 6.05 26.91 8.90
N ARG A 470 6.28 25.63 8.59
CA ARG A 470 7.40 25.19 7.75
C ARG A 470 7.26 25.62 6.28
N GLN A 471 6.03 25.75 5.81
CA GLN A 471 5.74 26.15 4.44
C GLN A 471 6.30 27.55 4.20
N THR A 472 7.06 27.72 3.12
CA THR A 472 7.62 29.01 2.71
C THR A 472 6.54 29.96 2.18
N GLU A 473 5.43 29.39 1.71
CA GLU A 473 4.25 30.11 1.25
C GLU A 473 2.98 29.52 1.88
N LEU A 474 2.07 30.40 2.28
CA LEU A 474 0.81 30.05 2.90
C LEU A 474 -0.34 30.82 2.25
N PHE A 475 -1.55 30.30 2.46
CA PHE A 475 -2.79 30.89 2.00
C PHE A 475 -3.65 31.20 3.21
N LEU A 476 -4.03 32.46 3.38
CA LEU A 476 -4.81 32.93 4.52
C LEU A 476 -6.22 33.26 4.06
N GLN A 477 -7.23 32.69 4.71
CA GLN A 477 -8.61 33.14 4.57
C GLN A 477 -9.01 33.91 5.83
N VAL A 478 -9.42 35.16 5.66
CA VAL A 478 -9.84 36.08 6.74
C VAL A 478 -11.06 36.90 6.33
N PRO A 479 -11.86 37.44 7.27
CA PRO A 479 -12.90 38.42 6.94
C PRO A 479 -12.32 39.60 6.14
N LYS A 480 -13.11 40.15 5.22
CA LYS A 480 -12.64 41.18 4.27
C LYS A 480 -12.21 42.49 4.95
N GLU A 481 -12.67 42.70 6.17
CA GLU A 481 -12.46 43.88 6.99
C GLU A 481 -11.12 43.83 7.73
N TRP A 482 -10.45 42.68 7.74
CA TRP A 482 -9.15 42.51 8.40
C TRP A 482 -8.03 43.12 7.55
N ALA A 483 -7.13 43.85 8.20
CA ALA A 483 -5.91 44.33 7.57
C ALA A 483 -4.87 43.20 7.54
N VAL A 484 -4.27 42.94 6.38
CA VAL A 484 -3.20 41.94 6.20
C VAL A 484 -1.94 42.65 5.72
N LEU A 485 -0.90 42.65 6.56
CA LEU A 485 0.30 43.47 6.37
C LEU A 485 1.56 42.61 6.44
N PRO A 486 2.52 42.75 5.51
CA PRO A 486 3.81 42.08 5.61
C PRO A 486 4.62 42.62 6.79
N ILE A 487 5.44 41.75 7.40
CA ILE A 487 6.44 42.12 8.41
C ILE A 487 7.78 41.45 8.08
N ASP A 488 8.88 42.01 8.56
CA ASP A 488 10.23 41.42 8.45
C ASP A 488 10.63 41.04 7.01
N GLY A 489 10.24 41.85 6.01
CA GLY A 489 10.51 41.59 4.59
C GLY A 489 9.62 40.53 3.93
N GLY A 490 8.51 40.14 4.59
CA GLY A 490 7.51 39.25 4.04
C GLY A 490 6.75 39.82 2.84
N SER A 491 6.03 38.95 2.14
CA SER A 491 5.17 39.29 1.02
C SER A 491 3.72 38.96 1.35
N VAL A 492 2.79 39.83 0.94
CA VAL A 492 1.35 39.64 1.05
C VAL A 492 0.73 40.02 -0.28
N LEU A 493 0.05 39.07 -0.91
CA LEU A 493 -0.61 39.23 -2.20
C LEU A 493 -2.09 38.83 -2.11
N PRO A 494 -3.04 39.71 -2.47
CA PRO A 494 -4.44 39.34 -2.51
C PRO A 494 -4.70 38.37 -3.67
N LEU A 495 -5.45 37.30 -3.41
CA LEU A 495 -5.88 36.34 -4.43
C LEU A 495 -7.36 36.51 -4.82
N GLY A 496 -8.13 37.24 -4.01
CA GLY A 496 -9.53 37.55 -4.29
C GLY A 496 -10.48 37.05 -3.19
N PRO A 497 -11.77 36.85 -3.51
CA PRO A 497 -12.77 36.43 -2.52
C PRO A 497 -12.51 34.99 -2.05
N GLY A 498 -12.66 34.76 -0.75
CA GLY A 498 -12.69 33.43 -0.14
C GLY A 498 -14.12 32.88 -0.04
N VAL A 499 -14.33 31.93 0.85
CA VAL A 499 -15.67 31.41 1.17
C VAL A 499 -16.46 32.45 1.98
N GLY A 500 -17.70 32.72 1.57
CA GLY A 500 -18.56 33.67 2.28
C GLY A 500 -18.03 35.10 2.22
N ASP A 501 -18.12 35.83 3.32
CA ASP A 501 -17.65 37.22 3.40
C ASP A 501 -16.18 37.32 3.83
N THR A 502 -15.32 36.57 3.12
CA THR A 502 -13.89 36.51 3.40
C THR A 502 -13.06 36.87 2.17
N ALA A 503 -11.79 37.16 2.39
CA ALA A 503 -10.76 37.34 1.37
C ALA A 503 -9.66 36.30 1.54
N LEU A 504 -9.09 35.87 0.43
CA LEU A 504 -7.97 34.95 0.35
C LEU A 504 -6.68 35.69 0.00
N TRP A 505 -5.62 35.40 0.73
CA TRP A 505 -4.31 36.04 0.59
C TRP A 505 -3.22 34.99 0.47
N ARG A 506 -2.25 35.21 -0.42
CA ARG A 506 -0.99 34.49 -0.46
C ARG A 506 0.05 35.24 0.35
N VAL A 507 0.78 34.54 1.20
CA VAL A 507 1.79 35.15 2.07
C VAL A 507 3.09 34.35 2.11
N SER A 508 4.21 35.03 2.24
CA SER A 508 5.54 34.45 2.49
C SER A 508 6.35 35.32 3.45
N GLY A 509 7.37 34.75 4.09
CA GLY A 509 8.08 35.42 5.18
C GLY A 509 7.17 35.66 6.40
N GLY A 510 7.14 36.88 6.93
CA GLY A 510 6.28 37.24 8.06
C GLY A 510 5.05 38.06 7.65
N THR A 511 3.91 37.79 8.29
CA THR A 511 2.66 38.55 8.11
C THR A 511 2.00 38.87 9.44
N ARG A 512 1.50 40.10 9.57
CA ARG A 512 0.64 40.56 10.66
C ARG A 512 -0.78 40.76 10.13
N LEU A 513 -1.76 40.29 10.87
CA LEU A 513 -3.17 40.53 10.60
C LEU A 513 -3.80 41.30 11.75
N ILE A 514 -4.67 42.25 11.45
CA ILE A 514 -5.33 43.10 12.44
C ILE A 514 -6.83 43.07 12.15
N ASP A 515 -7.63 42.70 13.14
CA ASP A 515 -9.08 42.72 13.03
C ASP A 515 -9.67 44.11 13.36
N PRO A 516 -10.98 44.35 13.16
CA PRO A 516 -11.61 45.64 13.46
C PRO A 516 -11.58 46.06 14.94
N LEU A 517 -11.30 45.13 15.85
CA LEU A 517 -11.14 45.39 17.29
C LEU A 517 -9.68 45.68 17.67
N ASN A 518 -8.78 45.73 16.69
CA ASN A 518 -7.33 45.84 16.82
C ASN A 518 -6.63 44.61 17.44
N ASP A 519 -7.27 43.44 17.45
CA ASP A 519 -6.59 42.21 17.80
C ASP A 519 -5.56 41.85 16.73
N CYS A 520 -4.34 41.56 17.17
CA CYS A 520 -3.21 41.29 16.30
C CYS A 520 -2.88 39.80 16.23
N TYR A 521 -2.75 39.30 15.00
CA TYR A 521 -2.35 37.93 14.71
C TYR A 521 -1.03 37.93 13.94
N ARG A 522 -0.17 36.94 14.19
CA ARG A 522 1.14 36.81 13.54
C ARG A 522 1.28 35.46 12.88
N ILE A 523 1.65 35.48 11.60
CA ILE A 523 1.97 34.29 10.79
C ILE A 523 3.44 34.37 10.35
N LEU A 524 4.19 33.29 10.53
CA LEU A 524 5.57 33.16 10.08
C LEU A 524 5.72 31.93 9.18
N CYS A 525 6.17 32.13 7.95
CA CYS A 525 6.45 31.10 6.95
C CYS A 525 7.93 30.66 7.01
N GLY A 526 8.24 29.50 6.45
CA GLY A 526 9.62 29.00 6.27
C GLY A 526 10.37 28.68 7.57
N GLN A 527 9.65 28.34 8.64
CA GLN A 527 10.23 28.08 9.97
C GLN A 527 10.73 26.64 10.10
N ALA A 528 11.69 26.36 10.99
CA ALA A 528 12.22 25.00 11.19
C ALA A 528 11.15 24.00 11.70
N ALA A 529 10.16 24.51 12.45
CA ALA A 529 9.03 23.75 12.96
C ALA A 529 7.73 24.54 12.82
N SER A 530 6.62 23.82 12.63
CA SER A 530 5.30 24.42 12.67
C SER A 530 4.81 24.45 14.12
N GLN A 531 4.35 25.60 14.60
CA GLN A 531 3.74 25.78 15.91
C GLN A 531 2.55 26.71 15.80
N THR A 532 1.38 26.25 16.24
CA THR A 532 0.21 27.13 16.38
C THR A 532 0.19 27.69 17.79
N VAL A 533 -0.03 28.99 17.93
CA VAL A 533 -0.16 29.61 19.25
C VAL A 533 -1.62 29.47 19.66
N ARG A 534 -1.88 28.62 20.65
CA ARG A 534 -3.21 28.38 21.20
C ARG A 534 -3.22 28.68 22.68
N ILE A 535 -4.26 29.38 23.14
CA ILE A 535 -4.56 29.54 24.57
C ILE A 535 -5.68 28.55 24.86
N ASP A 536 -5.39 27.56 25.70
CA ASP A 536 -6.37 26.59 26.17
C ASP A 536 -6.84 26.98 27.58
N MET A 537 -8.15 27.15 27.75
CA MET A 537 -8.77 27.35 29.06
C MET A 537 -9.14 25.98 29.64
N ILE A 538 -8.49 25.57 30.73
CA ILE A 538 -8.74 24.30 31.41
C ILE A 538 -9.57 24.59 32.68
N GLY A 539 -10.80 24.08 32.73
CA GLY A 539 -11.69 24.20 33.88
C GLY A 539 -12.94 23.32 33.74
N ASN A 540 -13.62 23.06 34.85
CA ASN A 540 -14.91 22.36 34.83
C ASN A 540 -15.99 23.27 34.25
N ALA A 541 -16.84 22.73 33.36
CA ALA A 541 -18.00 23.47 32.86
C ALA A 541 -18.90 23.85 34.04
N PRO A 542 -19.22 25.15 34.24
CA PRO A 542 -20.09 25.56 35.33
C PRO A 542 -21.48 24.96 35.11
N ALA A 543 -21.95 24.16 36.09
CA ALA A 543 -23.23 23.44 36.01
C ALA A 543 -24.48 24.33 35.90
N TRP A 544 -24.31 25.65 36.05
CA TRP A 544 -25.36 26.66 36.07
C TRP A 544 -25.35 27.59 34.83
N ALA A 545 -24.45 27.39 33.88
CA ALA A 545 -24.38 28.21 32.67
C ALA A 545 -24.48 27.37 31.40
N GLU A 546 -25.28 27.82 30.44
CA GLU A 546 -25.32 27.28 29.08
C GLU A 546 -24.21 27.93 28.26
N VAL A 547 -23.33 27.13 27.65
CA VAL A 547 -22.21 27.63 26.85
C VAL A 547 -22.72 28.11 25.49
N SER A 548 -23.08 29.38 25.38
CA SER A 548 -23.41 30.03 24.11
C SER A 548 -22.20 30.79 23.55
N GLY A 549 -21.21 30.05 23.04
CA GLY A 549 -20.07 30.61 22.31
C GLY A 549 -18.69 30.26 22.89
N SER A 550 -17.66 30.33 22.04
CA SER A 550 -16.25 30.19 22.42
C SER A 550 -15.57 31.56 22.31
N GLY A 551 -15.18 32.14 23.44
CA GLY A 551 -14.38 33.37 23.46
C GLY A 551 -12.89 33.06 23.30
N SER A 552 -12.21 33.86 22.49
CA SER A 552 -10.75 33.92 22.42
C SER A 552 -10.27 34.91 23.48
N VAL A 553 -9.27 34.54 24.29
CA VAL A 553 -8.57 35.50 25.15
C VAL A 553 -7.19 35.71 24.55
N HIS A 554 -6.80 36.96 24.33
CA HIS A 554 -5.49 37.33 23.80
C HIS A 554 -4.59 37.85 24.92
N ARG A 555 -3.34 37.37 24.98
CA ARG A 555 -2.29 37.99 25.80
C ARG A 555 -1.57 39.02 24.92
N THR A 556 -1.77 40.30 25.21
CA THR A 556 -0.89 41.37 24.72
C THR A 556 0.39 41.38 25.53
N ASP A 557 1.54 41.41 24.85
CA ASP A 557 2.83 41.60 25.52
C ASP A 557 2.98 43.09 25.90
N PRO A 558 3.36 43.44 27.15
CA PRO A 558 3.43 44.85 27.57
C PRO A 558 4.58 45.64 26.93
N ASP A 559 5.56 44.98 26.32
CA ASP A 559 6.85 45.59 25.93
C ASP A 559 6.99 45.85 24.42
N ILE A 560 5.94 46.35 23.77
CA ILE A 560 6.08 46.90 22.41
C ILE A 560 5.28 48.21 22.31
N ARG A 561 5.99 49.33 22.55
CA ARG A 561 5.61 50.67 22.06
C ARG A 561 6.29 50.94 20.73
#